data_AF-A0A534E5S0-F1
#
_entry.id   AF-A0A534E5S0-F1
#
_cell.length_a   1.000
_cell.length_b   1.000
_cell.length_c   1.000
_cell.angle_alpha   90.00
_cell.angle_beta   90.00
_cell.angle_gamma   90.00
#
_symmetry.space_group_name_H-M   'P 1'
#
loop_
_entity.id
_entity.type
_entity.pdbx_description
1 polymer ?
#
loop_
_entity_poly.entity_id
_entity_poly.type
_entity_poly.pdbx_seq_one_letter_code
_entity_poly.pdbx_strand_id
1 'polypeptide(L)' 'MSARHAAWLFAAPALAVIGVFFFLPVLAALFVSLTDFDLYALADIRNLRFVGLGNY' A
#
# COMPACT_ATOMS: atom_id res chain seq x y z
N MET A 1 5.26 10.30 -33.17
CA MET A 1 5.57 9.59 -31.91
C MET A 1 6.37 8.34 -32.23
N SER A 2 7.44 8.01 -31.49
CA SER A 2 8.17 6.75 -31.73
C SER A 2 7.37 5.55 -31.21
N ALA A 3 7.51 4.37 -31.82
CA ALA A 3 6.86 3.13 -31.38
C ALA A 3 7.03 2.84 -29.87
N ARG A 4 8.22 3.12 -29.30
CA ARG A 4 8.51 2.96 -27.87
C ARG A 4 7.56 3.78 -26.97
N HIS A 5 7.34 5.04 -27.29
CA HIS A 5 6.44 5.91 -26.53
C HIS A 5 4.97 5.46 -26.63
N ALA A 6 4.55 4.98 -27.80
CA ALA A 6 3.20 4.43 -27.99
C ALA A 6 2.98 3.14 -27.16
N ALA A 7 3.98 2.25 -27.10
CA ALA A 7 3.92 1.04 -26.28
C ALA A 7 3.78 1.36 -24.78
N TRP A 8 4.53 2.35 -24.28
CA TRP A 8 4.41 2.78 -22.89
C TRP A 8 3.06 3.40 -22.57
N LEU A 9 2.54 4.29 -23.43
CA LEU A 9 1.22 4.88 -23.23
C LEU A 9 0.09 3.85 -23.25
N PHE A 10 0.22 2.80 -24.06
CA PHE A 10 -0.73 1.69 -24.10
C PHE A 10 -0.68 0.83 -22.82
N ALA A 11 0.53 0.51 -22.33
CA ALA A 11 0.68 -0.35 -21.15
C ALA A 11 0.48 0.39 -19.82
N ALA A 12 0.73 1.70 -19.77
CA ALA A 12 0.74 2.48 -18.54
C ALA A 12 -0.56 2.39 -17.72
N PRO A 13 -1.78 2.44 -18.30
CA PRO A 13 -3.00 2.30 -17.52
C PRO A 13 -3.10 0.95 -16.80
N ALA A 14 -2.75 -0.15 -17.49
CA ALA A 14 -2.77 -1.49 -16.90
C ALA A 14 -1.73 -1.61 -15.77
N LEU A 15 -0.51 -1.12 -16.00
CA LEU A 15 0.54 -1.11 -14.98
C LEU A 15 0.17 -0.22 -13.78
N ALA A 16 -0.52 0.90 -14.02
CA ALA A 16 -1.00 1.78 -12.96
C ALA A 16 -2.06 1.09 -12.11
N VAL A 17 -3.04 0.40 -12.72
CA VAL A 17 -4.04 -0.37 -11.98
C VAL A 17 -3.37 -1.48 -11.16
N ILE A 18 -2.44 -2.24 -11.75
CA ILE A 18 -1.69 -3.27 -11.03
C ILE A 18 -0.94 -2.64 -9.84
N GLY A 19 -0.22 -1.54 -10.06
CA GLY A 19 0.50 -0.83 -9.01
C GLY A 19 -0.43 -0.36 -7.89
N VAL A 20 -1.53 0.30 -8.22
CA VAL A 20 -2.47 0.83 -7.23
C VAL A 20 -3.12 -0.29 -6.43
N PHE A 21 -3.60 -1.36 -7.06
CA PHE A 21 -4.36 -2.40 -6.36
C PHE A 21 -3.51 -3.48 -5.69
N PHE A 22 -2.25 -3.67 -6.10
CA PHE A 22 -1.37 -4.66 -5.50
C PHE A 22 -0.30 -4.05 -4.59
N PHE A 23 0.30 -2.93 -4.99
CA PHE A 23 1.41 -2.34 -4.23
C PHE A 23 0.93 -1.45 -3.09
N LEU A 24 -0.13 -0.64 -3.31
CA LEU A 24 -0.66 0.25 -2.27
C LEU A 24 -1.15 -0.52 -1.03
N PRO A 25 -1.89 -1.65 -1.15
CA PRO A 25 -2.29 -2.41 0.03
C PRO A 25 -1.11 -3.01 0.78
N VAL A 26 -0.05 -3.43 0.09
CA VAL A 26 1.18 -3.94 0.71
C VAL A 26 1.88 -2.84 1.50
N LEU A 27 1.97 -1.62 0.96
CA LEU A 27 2.50 -0.47 1.70
C LEU A 27 1.62 -0.13 2.91
N ALA A 28 0.30 -0.13 2.77
CA ALA A 28 -0.62 0.12 3.88
C ALA A 28 -0.44 -0.94 4.99
N ALA A 29 -0.37 -2.23 4.61
CA ALA A 29 -0.11 -3.32 5.54
C ALA A 29 1.27 -3.19 6.22
N LEU A 30 2.30 -2.75 5.48
CA LEU A 30 3.61 -2.46 6.05
C LEU A 30 3.52 -1.34 7.10
N PHE A 31 2.82 -0.24 6.83
CA PHE A 31 2.65 0.82 7.84
C PHE A 31 1.88 0.33 9.06
N VAL A 32 0.80 -0.43 8.86
CA VAL A 32 0.02 -1.04 9.94
C VAL A 32 0.87 -2.02 10.75
N SER A 33 1.79 -2.76 10.13
CA SER A 33 2.66 -3.71 10.83
C SER A 33 3.64 -3.04 11.81
N LEU A 34 3.88 -1.74 11.67
CA LEU A 34 4.70 -0.96 12.61
C LEU A 34 3.90 -0.39 13.78
N THR A 35 2.62 -0.76 13.88
CA THR A 35 1.70 -0.38 14.96
C THR A 35 1.20 -1.61 15.71
N ASP A 36 0.65 -1.44 16.90
CA ASP A 36 -0.03 -2.51 17.65
C ASP A 36 -1.48 -2.73 17.18
N PHE A 37 -1.73 -2.58 15.87
CA PHE A 37 -3.07 -2.66 15.30
C PHE A 37 -3.78 -3.97 15.64
N ASP A 38 -4.91 -3.84 16.34
CA ASP A 38 -5.76 -4.93 16.78
C ASP A 38 -7.26 -4.60 16.60
N LEU A 39 -8.14 -5.42 17.17
CA LEU A 39 -9.58 -5.21 17.11
C LEU A 39 -10.02 -3.91 17.83
N TYR A 40 -9.29 -3.45 18.84
CA TYR A 40 -9.61 -2.22 19.56
C TYR A 40 -9.21 -0.99 18.75
N ALA A 41 -8.07 -1.03 18.06
CA ALA A 41 -7.67 0.01 17.12
C ALA A 41 -8.61 0.10 15.91
N LEU A 42 -9.16 -1.03 15.46
CA LEU A 42 -10.19 -1.06 14.42
C LEU A 42 -11.52 -0.44 14.89
N ALA A 43 -11.91 -0.66 16.15
CA ALA A 43 -13.12 -0.10 16.73
C ALA A 43 -12.96 1.41 17.07
N ASP A 44 -11.76 1.83 17.47
CA ASP A 44 -11.44 3.22 17.78
C ASP A 44 -9.93 3.48 17.54
N ILE A 45 -9.64 4.35 16.58
CA ILE A 45 -8.28 4.70 16.15
C ILE A 45 -7.42 5.29 17.28
N ARG A 46 -8.04 5.79 18.36
CA ARG A 46 -7.30 6.29 19.54
C ARG A 46 -6.54 5.18 20.29
N ASN A 47 -6.91 3.91 20.08
CA ASN A 47 -6.19 2.76 20.62
C ASN A 47 -4.99 2.36 19.74
N LEU A 48 -4.83 2.94 18.55
CA LEU A 48 -3.71 2.63 17.67
C LEU A 48 -2.42 3.28 18.18
N ARG A 49 -1.38 2.49 18.41
CA ARG A 49 -0.08 2.97 18.90
C ARG A 49 1.03 2.50 17.97
N PHE A 50 1.99 3.39 17.74
CA PHE A 50 3.19 3.05 16.97
C PHE A 50 4.16 2.25 17.86
N VAL A 51 4.59 1.08 17.39
CA VAL A 51 5.50 0.17 18.11
C VAL A 51 6.80 -0.11 17.36
N GLY A 52 6.97 0.44 16.15
CA GLY A 52 8.15 0.23 15.33
C GLY A 52 8.33 -1.24 14.96
N LEU A 53 9.50 -1.80 15.28
CA LEU A 53 9.80 -3.21 14.97
C LEU A 53 9.36 -4.19 16.07
N GLY A 54 8.59 -3.77 17.08
CA GLY A 54 8.20 -4.63 18.20
C GLY A 54 7.35 -5.87 17.85
N ASN A 55 6.79 -5.92 16.64
CA ASN A 55 6.01 -7.05 16.11
C ASN A 55 6.87 -8.10 15.38
N TYR A 56 8.16 -7.84 15.17
CA TYR A 56 9.10 -8.69 14.42
C TYR A 56 10.18 -9.26 15.35
#